data_AF-A0A1W5XGU4-F1
#
_entry.id   AF-A0A1W5XGU4-F1
#
_cell.length_a   1.000
_cell.length_b   1.000
_cell.length_c   1.000
_cell.angle_alpha   90.00
_cell.angle_beta   90.00
_cell.angle_gamma   90.00
#
_symmetry.space_group_name_H-M   'P 1'
#
loop_
_entity.id
_entity.type
_entity.pdbx_description
1 polymer ?
#
loop_
_entity_poly.entity_id
_entity_poly.type
_entity_poly.pdbx_seq_one_letter_code
_entity_poly.pdbx_strand_id
1 'polypeptide(L)'
;MGRWKSNGRLVRRSPLSTFLELELLSVAVEGKAAGWQTLRRLTTTEKRLDPQLLDDLLERARRQQDVVEEWRARQAEAAFRSG
;
A
#
# COMPACT_ATOMS: atom_id res chain seq x y z
N MET A 1 -12.25 -30.52 -24.13
CA MET A 1 -12.43 -29.05 -24.07
C MET A 1 -11.43 -28.43 -23.09
N GLY A 2 -10.15 -28.56 -23.39
CA GLY A 2 -9.08 -27.90 -22.65
C GLY A 2 -8.78 -26.56 -23.34
N ARG A 3 -8.96 -25.44 -22.64
CA ARG A 3 -8.60 -24.12 -23.17
C ARG A 3 -7.10 -23.95 -23.08
N TRP A 4 -6.44 -24.25 -24.19
CA TRP A 4 -5.06 -23.84 -24.44
C TRP A 4 -5.02 -22.31 -24.49
N LYS A 5 -4.28 -21.69 -23.57
CA LYS A 5 -3.69 -20.38 -23.83
C LYS A 5 -2.23 -20.61 -24.14
N SER A 6 -1.95 -20.90 -25.40
CA SER A 6 -0.64 -20.63 -25.99
C SER A 6 -0.44 -19.11 -25.97
N ASN A 7 0.67 -18.66 -25.39
CA ASN A 7 1.57 -17.65 -25.96
C ASN A 7 2.45 -17.06 -24.83
N GLY A 8 3.62 -17.66 -24.66
CA GLY A 8 4.69 -17.21 -23.76
C GLY A 8 5.34 -15.90 -24.21
N ARG A 9 4.57 -14.81 -24.27
CA ARG A 9 5.09 -13.45 -24.52
C ARG A 9 4.46 -12.35 -23.65
N LEU A 10 3.59 -12.69 -22.70
CA LEU A 10 2.97 -11.78 -21.73
C LEU A 10 3.25 -12.23 -20.29
N VAL A 11 4.51 -12.25 -19.87
CA VAL A 11 4.85 -12.12 -18.44
C VAL A 11 4.94 -10.64 -18.09
N ARG A 12 3.97 -9.83 -18.55
CA ARG A 12 3.76 -8.48 -18.04
C ARG A 12 2.51 -8.54 -17.17
N ARG A 13 2.68 -8.21 -15.89
CA ARG A 13 1.57 -8.04 -14.95
C ARG A 13 0.52 -7.12 -15.58
N SER A 14 -0.75 -7.47 -15.47
CA SER A 14 -1.84 -6.63 -16.01
C SER A 14 -1.86 -5.29 -15.26
N PRO A 15 -1.96 -4.14 -15.96
CA PRO A 15 -2.08 -2.82 -15.32
C PRO A 15 -3.18 -2.76 -14.26
N LEU A 16 -4.32 -3.43 -14.50
CA LEU A 16 -5.42 -3.50 -13.53
C LEU A 16 -5.06 -4.31 -12.27
N SER A 17 -4.31 -5.40 -12.42
CA SER A 17 -3.82 -6.19 -11.27
C SER A 17 -2.86 -5.38 -10.41
N THR A 18 -1.93 -4.67 -11.05
CA THR A 18 -0.98 -3.81 -10.34
C THR A 18 -1.68 -2.66 -9.62
N PHE A 19 -2.69 -2.06 -10.26
CA PHE A 19 -3.50 -1.03 -9.62
C PHE A 19 -4.22 -1.55 -8.36
N LEU A 20 -4.90 -2.70 -8.45
CA LEU A 20 -5.59 -3.30 -7.28
C LEU A 20 -4.64 -3.66 -6.14
N GLU A 21 -3.42 -4.09 -6.44
CA GLU A 21 -2.41 -4.34 -5.40
C GLU A 21 -1.94 -3.07 -4.71
N LEU A 22 -1.82 -1.95 -5.45
CA LEU A 22 -1.50 -0.64 -4.87
C LEU A 22 -2.63 -0.14 -3.97
N GLU A 23 -3.89 -0.36 -4.35
CA GLU A 23 -5.05 -0.09 -3.48
C GLU A 23 -4.97 -0.87 -2.18
N LEU A 24 -4.69 -2.18 -2.26
CA LEU A 24 -4.53 -3.02 -1.07
C LEU A 24 -3.35 -2.57 -0.19
N LEU A 25 -2.22 -2.19 -0.81
CA LEU A 25 -1.06 -1.70 -0.07
C LEU A 25 -1.35 -0.41 0.69
N SER A 26 -2.11 0.52 0.09
CA SER A 26 -2.53 1.75 0.78
C SER A 26 -3.39 1.47 1.99
N VAL A 27 -4.42 0.65 1.83
CA VAL A 27 -5.29 0.27 2.96
C VAL A 27 -4.47 -0.38 4.08
N ALA A 28 -3.47 -1.21 3.73
CA ALA A 28 -2.59 -1.81 4.71
C ALA A 28 -1.66 -0.80 5.41
N VAL A 29 -1.16 0.22 4.70
CA VAL A 29 -0.33 1.29 5.28
C VAL A 29 -1.17 2.16 6.21
N GLU A 30 -2.36 2.56 5.78
CA GLU A 30 -3.32 3.33 6.59
C GLU A 30 -3.71 2.57 7.86
N GLY A 31 -4.01 1.27 7.74
CA GLY A 31 -4.33 0.42 8.89
C GLY A 31 -3.20 0.34 9.92
N LYS A 32 -1.95 0.21 9.45
CA LYS A 32 -0.76 0.25 10.32
C LYS A 32 -0.61 1.61 11.00
N ALA A 33 -0.76 2.70 10.24
CA ALA A 33 -0.68 4.05 10.76
C ALA A 33 -1.72 4.31 11.87
N ALA A 34 -2.97 3.87 11.66
CA ALA A 34 -4.03 3.96 12.66
C ALA A 34 -3.68 3.17 13.94
N GLY A 35 -3.11 1.97 13.78
CA GLY A 35 -2.60 1.17 14.89
C GLY A 35 -1.50 1.88 15.69
N TRP A 36 -0.49 2.42 15.01
CA TRP A 36 0.59 3.18 15.65
C TRP A 36 0.10 4.46 16.30
N GLN A 37 -0.84 5.16 15.69
CA GLN A 37 -1.45 6.36 16.29
C GLN A 37 -2.22 6.03 17.57
N THR A 38 -2.89 4.88 17.60
CA THR A 38 -3.56 4.38 18.81
C THR A 38 -2.54 4.08 19.90
N LEU A 39 -1.48 3.33 19.59
CA LEU A 39 -0.39 3.05 20.54
C LEU A 39 0.27 4.35 21.03
N ARG A 40 0.45 5.33 20.16
CA ARG A 40 1.07 6.62 20.48
C ARG A 40 0.27 7.43 21.51
N ARG A 41 -1.05 7.30 21.52
CA ARG A 41 -1.91 7.91 22.54
C ARG A 41 -1.75 7.23 23.89
N LEU A 42 -1.52 5.91 23.90
CA LEU A 42 -1.34 5.10 25.11
C LEU A 42 0.02 5.30 25.78
N THR A 43 1.02 5.91 25.12
CA THR A 43 2.33 6.18 25.73
C THR A 43 2.24 7.12 26.94
N THR A 44 1.12 7.84 27.09
CA THR A 44 0.86 8.70 28.26
C THR A 44 0.67 7.89 29.54
N THR A 45 0.14 6.67 29.44
CA THR A 45 -0.14 5.77 30.57
C THR A 45 0.80 4.56 30.57
N GLU A 46 1.21 4.08 29.40
CA GLU A 46 2.01 2.87 29.22
C GLU A 46 3.48 3.18 28.98
N LYS A 47 4.29 3.15 30.05
CA LYS A 47 5.74 3.46 30.02
C LYS A 47 6.59 2.51 29.17
N ARG A 48 6.03 1.35 28.78
CA ARG A 48 6.73 0.35 27.94
C ARG A 48 6.72 0.74 26.46
N LEU A 49 5.87 1.68 26.06
CA LEU A 49 5.78 2.14 24.68
C LEU A 49 6.70 3.34 24.49
N ASP A 50 7.58 3.27 23.49
CA ASP A 50 8.46 4.38 23.12
C ASP A 50 7.70 5.35 22.19
N PRO A 51 7.42 6.60 22.64
CA PRO A 51 6.73 7.58 21.82
C PRO A 51 7.52 8.01 20.60
N GLN A 52 8.86 8.07 20.68
CA GLN A 52 9.71 8.50 19.57
C GLN A 52 9.72 7.44 18.46
N LEU A 53 9.86 6.16 18.82
CA LEU A 53 9.73 5.06 17.87
C LEU A 53 8.38 5.09 17.14
N LEU A 54 7.28 5.36 17.86
CA LEU A 54 5.94 5.43 17.26
C LEU A 54 5.78 6.64 16.34
N ASP A 55 6.37 7.78 16.69
CA ASP A 55 6.39 8.98 15.84
C ASP A 55 7.18 8.72 14.54
N ASP A 56 8.32 8.02 14.62
CA ASP A 56 9.13 7.60 13.47
C ASP A 56 8.37 6.61 12.56
N LEU A 57 7.67 5.63 13.17
CA LEU A 57 6.83 4.68 12.42
C LEU A 57 5.69 5.41 11.70
N LEU A 58 5.04 6.38 12.34
CA LEU A 58 4.01 7.21 11.71
C LEU A 58 4.56 8.03 10.55
N GLU A 59 5.75 8.62 10.68
CA GLU A 59 6.40 9.34 9.58
C GLU A 59 6.75 8.41 8.43
N ARG A 60 7.24 7.20 8.73
CA ARG A 60 7.46 6.17 7.73
C ARG A 60 6.18 5.76 7.02
N ALA A 61 5.06 5.62 7.74
CA ALA A 61 3.76 5.34 7.14
C ALA A 61 3.35 6.44 6.16
N ARG A 62 3.50 7.72 6.54
CA ARG A 62 3.23 8.87 5.65
C ARG A 62 4.07 8.79 4.37
N ARG A 63 5.38 8.59 4.48
CA ARG A 63 6.25 8.43 3.30
C ARG A 63 5.86 7.22 2.43
N GLN A 64 5.47 6.11 3.05
CA GLN A 64 5.00 4.93 2.31
C GLN A 64 3.71 5.23 1.56
N GLN A 65 2.79 5.98 2.18
CA GLN A 65 1.54 6.42 1.55
C GLN A 65 1.80 7.30 0.34
N ASP A 66 2.69 8.30 0.47
CA ASP A 66 3.06 9.20 -0.64
C ASP A 66 3.59 8.42 -1.85
N VAL A 67 4.48 7.45 -1.59
CA VAL A 67 5.03 6.57 -2.65
C VAL A 67 3.92 5.73 -3.28
N VAL A 68 3.06 5.10 -2.48
CA VAL A 68 1.96 4.27 -3.01
C VAL A 68 1.00 5.10 -3.86
N GLU A 69 0.68 6.31 -3.44
CA GLU A 69 -0.21 7.23 -4.18
C GLU A 69 0.41 7.65 -5.51
N GLU A 70 1.70 7.99 -5.53
CA GLU A 70 2.42 8.32 -6.76
C GLU A 70 2.34 7.17 -7.79
N TRP A 71 2.56 5.93 -7.34
CA TRP A 71 2.47 4.75 -8.21
C TRP A 71 1.03 4.45 -8.63
N ARG A 72 0.06 4.62 -7.72
CA ARG A 72 -1.36 4.43 -8.01
C ARG A 72 -1.82 5.37 -9.11
N ALA A 73 -1.52 6.67 -9.01
CA ALA A 73 -1.89 7.66 -10.03
C ALA A 73 -1.35 7.25 -11.41
N ARG A 74 -0.07 6.85 -11.49
CA ARG A 74 0.55 6.36 -12.74
C ARG A 74 -0.13 5.11 -13.29
N GLN A 75 -0.49 4.16 -12.43
CA GLN A 75 -1.11 2.90 -12.85
C GLN A 75 -2.60 3.06 -13.19
N ALA A 76 -3.32 3.99 -12.55
CA ALA A 76 -4.70 4.28 -12.89
C ALA A 76 -4.83 4.69 -14.36
N GLU A 77 -3.98 5.61 -14.82
CA GLU A 77 -3.99 6.01 -16.23
C GLU A 77 -3.67 4.84 -17.18
N ALA A 78 -2.80 3.91 -16.78
CA ALA A 78 -2.48 2.75 -17.59
C ALA A 78 -3.60 1.70 -17.58
N ALA A 79 -4.27 1.50 -16.44
CA ALA A 79 -5.34 0.53 -16.27
C ALA A 79 -6.63 0.95 -17.01
N PHE A 80 -6.95 2.24 -16.99
CA PHE A 80 -8.22 2.76 -17.52
C PHE A 80 -8.14 3.36 -18.92
N ARG A 81 -6.94 3.62 -19.49
CA ARG A 81 -6.79 3.99 -20.93
C ARG A 81 -6.81 2.79 -21.89
N SER A 82 -6.62 1.58 -21.38
CA SER A 82 -6.64 0.34 -22.18
C SER A 82 -7.97 -0.44 -22.07
N GLY A 83 -9.03 0.21 -21.56
CA GLY A 83 -10.40 -0.30 -21.51
C GLY A 83 -11.26 0.31 -22.62
#